data_AF-A0A1E7F6Q9-F1
#
_entry.id   AF-A0A1E7F6Q9-F1
#
_cell.length_a   1.000
_cell.length_b   1.000
_cell.length_c   1.000
_cell.angle_alpha   90.00
_cell.angle_beta   90.00
_cell.angle_gamma   90.00
#
_symmetry.space_group_name_H-M   'P 1'
#
loop_
_entity.id
_entity.type
_entity.pdbx_description
1 polymer ?
#
loop_
_entity_poly.entity_id
_entity_poly.type
_entity_poly.pdbx_seq_one_letter_code
_entity_poly.pdbx_strand_id
1 'polypeptide(L)'
;MSEIAIILQVQKFWSDYYNVDTNWYAFWFPFGLWLSCWLYATVSKKDYGRWGSLHTLHHVGAITLGSLSLYYNDDLVFNERNGILWSLSYFIIDIIDTLKSGHVLYAAHGVMALILGLLNFHLPILRTLRMNSKASYIETSSLLMVPVKKYRKPWLFGIFAVVFTLCRMVWVPFMAKDLIDEGLEYTHPVLILLMLFYLLQIWWWIKIVRIAIKGDNKKSEDENKKKE
;
A
#
# COMPACT_ATOMS: atom_id res chain seq x y z
N MET A 1 8.82 18.46 -34.41
CA MET A 1 7.55 17.79 -34.02
C MET A 1 6.81 18.79 -33.13
N SER A 2 5.56 19.15 -33.43
CA SER A 2 4.81 20.12 -32.61
C SER A 2 4.44 19.50 -31.26
N GLU A 3 4.31 20.31 -30.21
CA GLU A 3 3.90 19.87 -28.86
C GLU A 3 2.57 19.10 -28.89
N ILE A 4 1.64 19.54 -29.75
CA ILE A 4 0.36 18.89 -30.00
C ILE A 4 0.56 17.44 -30.49
N ALA A 5 1.52 17.20 -31.38
CA ALA A 5 1.78 15.85 -31.90
C ALA A 5 2.29 14.91 -30.80
N ILE A 6 3.08 15.41 -29.85
CA ILE A 6 3.55 14.62 -28.70
C ILE A 6 2.38 14.27 -27.78
N ILE A 7 1.53 15.25 -27.46
CA ILE A 7 0.36 15.04 -26.60
C ILE A 7 -0.58 13.99 -27.22
N LEU A 8 -0.85 14.08 -28.52
CA LEU A 8 -1.69 13.11 -29.23
C LEU A 8 -1.07 11.71 -29.24
N GLN A 9 0.25 11.59 -29.39
CA GLN A 9 0.94 10.31 -29.32
C GLN A 9 0.87 9.70 -27.92
N VAL A 10 1.05 10.51 -26.87
CA VAL A 10 0.95 10.06 -25.47
C VAL A 10 -0.48 9.62 -25.15
N GLN A 11 -1.48 10.40 -25.57
CA GLN A 11 -2.88 10.05 -25.37
C GLN A 11 -3.22 8.74 -26.08
N LYS A 12 -2.77 8.58 -27.32
CA LYS A 12 -2.95 7.35 -28.09
C LYS A 12 -2.26 6.16 -27.41
N PHE A 13 -1.03 6.34 -26.95
CA PHE A 13 -0.33 5.30 -26.21
C PHE A 13 -1.09 4.89 -24.93
N TRP A 14 -1.59 5.88 -24.19
CA TRP A 14 -2.38 5.66 -22.98
C TRP A 14 -3.66 4.87 -23.29
N SER A 15 -4.49 5.36 -24.21
CA SER A 15 -5.80 4.76 -24.52
C SER A 15 -5.69 3.40 -25.19
N ASP A 16 -4.76 3.24 -26.13
CA ASP A 16 -4.75 2.07 -27.03
C ASP A 16 -3.85 0.95 -26.50
N TYR A 17 -2.92 1.24 -25.58
CA TYR A 17 -1.93 0.28 -25.12
C TYR A 17 -1.80 0.18 -23.61
N TYR A 18 -1.71 1.29 -22.88
CA TYR A 18 -1.42 1.24 -21.44
C TYR A 18 -2.65 0.96 -20.58
N ASN A 19 -3.76 1.66 -20.84
CA ASN A 19 -4.98 1.60 -20.05
C ASN A 19 -5.93 0.46 -20.44
N VAL A 20 -5.58 -0.32 -21.47
CA VAL A 20 -6.42 -1.43 -21.98
C VAL A 20 -6.26 -2.68 -21.12
N ASP A 21 -7.38 -3.33 -20.81
CA ASP A 21 -7.48 -4.53 -19.96
C ASP A 21 -6.66 -5.72 -20.46
N THR A 22 -6.41 -5.81 -21.76
CA THR A 22 -5.72 -6.94 -22.40
C THR A 22 -4.20 -6.81 -22.40
N ASN A 23 -3.66 -5.61 -22.19
CA ASN A 23 -2.23 -5.35 -22.33
C ASN A 23 -1.52 -5.29 -20.98
N TRP A 24 -0.36 -5.93 -20.84
CA TRP A 24 0.39 -6.02 -19.58
C TRP A 24 1.46 -4.94 -19.38
N TYR A 25 1.49 -3.85 -20.17
CA TYR A 25 2.47 -2.76 -19.96
C TYR A 25 2.42 -2.14 -18.56
N ALA A 26 1.22 -2.00 -17.98
CA ALA A 26 1.04 -1.53 -16.61
C ALA A 26 1.65 -2.47 -15.55
N PHE A 27 1.99 -3.71 -15.92
CA PHE A 27 2.78 -4.62 -15.08
C PHE A 27 4.26 -4.57 -15.44
N TRP A 28 4.61 -4.70 -16.73
CA TRP A 28 5.99 -4.86 -17.17
C TRP A 28 6.85 -3.62 -16.93
N PHE A 29 6.31 -2.41 -17.10
CA PHE A 29 7.08 -1.19 -16.83
C PHE A 29 7.42 -1.04 -15.34
N PRO A 30 6.45 -1.12 -14.40
CA PRO A 30 6.78 -1.13 -12.98
C PRO A 30 7.67 -2.32 -12.58
N PHE A 31 7.44 -3.53 -13.12
CA PHE A 31 8.28 -4.69 -12.84
C PHE A 31 9.74 -4.46 -13.24
N GLY A 32 9.99 -3.92 -14.43
CA GLY A 32 11.33 -3.56 -14.88
C GLY A 32 12.01 -2.56 -13.94
N LEU A 33 11.26 -1.56 -13.46
CA LEU A 33 11.74 -0.61 -12.45
C LEU A 33 12.14 -1.32 -11.15
N TRP A 34 11.25 -2.10 -10.55
CA TRP A 34 11.51 -2.79 -9.28
C TRP A 34 12.63 -3.80 -9.37
N LEU A 35 12.66 -4.59 -10.45
CA LEU A 35 13.73 -5.54 -10.73
C LEU A 35 15.08 -4.83 -10.88
N SER A 36 15.14 -3.71 -11.60
CA SER A 36 16.37 -2.93 -11.74
C SER A 36 16.87 -2.39 -10.41
N CYS A 37 15.96 -1.88 -9.57
CA CYS A 37 16.29 -1.42 -8.22
C CYS A 37 16.81 -2.56 -7.33
N TRP A 38 16.19 -3.74 -7.40
CA TRP A 38 16.61 -4.92 -6.64
C TRP A 38 17.96 -5.48 -7.10
N LEU A 39 18.19 -5.57 -8.41
CA LEU A 39 19.48 -5.95 -8.98
C LEU A 39 20.57 -4.97 -8.58
N TYR A 40 20.31 -3.67 -8.69
CA TYR A 40 21.25 -2.63 -8.25
C TYR A 40 21.56 -2.75 -6.74
N ALA A 41 20.55 -2.97 -5.90
CA ALA A 41 20.73 -3.17 -4.46
C ALA A 41 21.61 -4.39 -4.18
N THR A 42 21.32 -5.52 -4.85
CA THR A 42 22.08 -6.77 -4.72
C THR A 42 23.55 -6.59 -5.13
N VAL A 43 23.81 -5.98 -6.29
CA VAL A 43 25.18 -5.73 -6.79
C VAL A 43 25.93 -4.75 -5.90
N SER A 44 25.26 -3.70 -5.44
CA SER A 44 25.84 -2.67 -4.57
C SER A 44 25.94 -3.09 -3.10
N LYS A 45 25.56 -4.33 -2.76
CA LYS A 45 25.45 -4.84 -1.38
C LYS A 45 24.61 -3.93 -0.46
N LYS A 46 23.61 -3.26 -1.03
CA LYS A 46 22.59 -2.51 -0.29
C LYS A 46 21.43 -3.43 0.05
N ASP A 47 20.84 -3.21 1.21
CA ASP A 47 19.65 -3.94 1.66
C ASP A 47 18.41 -3.34 0.99
N TYR A 48 17.79 -4.09 0.06
CA TYR A 48 16.61 -3.65 -0.68
C TYR A 48 15.42 -3.44 0.26
N GLY A 49 15.11 -4.41 1.13
CA GLY A 49 14.04 -4.32 2.12
C GLY A 49 14.21 -3.25 3.20
N ARG A 50 15.38 -2.61 3.29
CA ARG A 50 15.61 -1.42 4.15
C ARG A 50 15.68 -0.11 3.38
N TRP A 51 15.53 -0.13 2.07
CA TRP A 51 15.61 1.08 1.25
C TRP A 51 14.31 1.87 1.32
N GLY A 52 14.14 2.64 2.40
CA GLY A 52 12.91 3.39 2.70
C GLY A 52 12.36 4.26 1.56
N SER A 53 13.22 4.84 0.71
CA SER A 53 12.80 5.62 -0.44
C SER A 53 12.07 4.78 -1.51
N LEU A 54 12.46 3.52 -1.73
CA LEU A 54 11.78 2.63 -2.69
C LEU A 54 10.39 2.26 -2.19
N HIS A 55 10.26 1.90 -0.92
CA HIS A 55 8.95 1.64 -0.30
C HIS A 55 8.06 2.88 -0.34
N THR A 56 8.64 4.06 -0.07
CA THR A 56 7.91 5.34 -0.19
C THR A 56 7.42 5.56 -1.62
N LEU A 57 8.26 5.29 -2.63
CA LEU A 57 7.88 5.41 -4.04
C LEU A 57 6.72 4.48 -4.39
N HIS A 58 6.76 3.22 -3.93
CA HIS A 58 5.66 2.27 -4.13
C HIS A 58 4.35 2.80 -3.53
N HIS A 59 4.37 3.23 -2.27
CA HIS A 59 3.19 3.75 -1.58
C HIS A 59 2.63 5.01 -2.24
N VAL A 60 3.49 5.97 -2.60
CA VAL A 60 3.05 7.18 -3.33
C VAL A 60 2.42 6.82 -4.66
N GLY A 61 3.03 5.90 -5.41
CA GLY A 61 2.47 5.41 -6.67
C GLY A 61 1.11 4.74 -6.46
N ALA A 62 0.99 3.83 -5.49
CA ALA A 62 -0.26 3.13 -5.20
C ALA A 62 -1.39 4.09 -4.83
N ILE A 63 -1.12 5.05 -3.94
CA ILE A 63 -2.09 6.08 -3.53
C ILE A 63 -2.47 6.98 -4.71
N THR A 64 -1.51 7.39 -5.53
CA THR A 64 -1.77 8.26 -6.69
C THR A 64 -2.64 7.54 -7.72
N LEU A 65 -2.29 6.31 -8.10
CA LEU A 65 -3.04 5.52 -9.07
C LEU A 65 -4.44 5.17 -8.52
N GLY A 66 -4.56 4.83 -7.23
CA GLY A 66 -5.85 4.60 -6.58
C GLY A 66 -6.72 5.86 -6.52
N SER A 67 -6.12 7.02 -6.22
CA SER A 67 -6.82 8.31 -6.21
C SER A 67 -7.33 8.69 -7.59
N LEU A 68 -6.51 8.52 -8.63
CA LEU A 68 -6.92 8.77 -10.03
C LEU A 68 -8.05 7.85 -10.45
N SER A 69 -7.96 6.56 -10.12
CA SER A 69 -8.99 5.59 -10.43
C SER A 69 -10.34 5.93 -9.77
N LEU A 70 -10.32 6.36 -8.51
CA LEU A 70 -11.53 6.81 -7.80
C LEU A 70 -12.05 8.15 -8.31
N TYR A 71 -11.16 9.07 -8.67
CA TYR A 71 -11.53 10.38 -9.18
C TYR A 71 -12.27 10.29 -10.52
N TYR A 72 -11.72 9.53 -11.47
CA TYR A 72 -12.37 9.35 -12.77
C TYR A 72 -13.58 8.43 -12.69
N ASN A 73 -13.51 7.42 -11.80
CA ASN A 73 -14.55 6.41 -11.64
C ASN A 73 -14.98 5.72 -12.96
N ASP A 74 -14.14 5.74 -13.99
CA ASP A 74 -14.37 5.15 -15.29
C ASP A 74 -13.09 4.44 -15.77
N ASP A 75 -13.18 3.13 -16.01
CA ASP A 75 -12.03 2.33 -16.43
C ASP A 75 -11.59 2.61 -17.88
N LEU A 76 -12.47 3.17 -18.71
CA LEU A 76 -12.11 3.63 -20.06
C LEU A 76 -11.16 4.82 -19.99
N VAL A 77 -11.29 5.67 -18.97
CA VAL A 77 -10.41 6.83 -18.73
C VAL A 77 -9.19 6.43 -17.91
N PHE A 78 -9.41 5.74 -16.78
CA PHE A 78 -8.36 5.28 -15.89
C PHE A 78 -8.76 3.96 -15.20
N ASN A 79 -8.20 2.87 -15.71
CA ASN A 79 -8.46 1.54 -15.23
C ASN A 79 -7.82 1.31 -13.84
N GLU A 80 -8.62 0.85 -12.87
CA GLU A 80 -8.14 0.47 -11.54
C GLU A 80 -6.99 -0.56 -11.58
N ARG A 81 -7.00 -1.42 -12.61
CA ARG A 81 -5.95 -2.38 -12.91
C ARG A 81 -4.54 -1.79 -12.90
N ASN A 82 -4.38 -0.54 -13.31
CA ASN A 82 -3.08 0.12 -13.31
C ASN A 82 -2.48 0.17 -11.89
N GLY A 83 -3.29 0.49 -10.88
CA GLY A 83 -2.88 0.49 -9.48
C GLY A 83 -2.62 -0.91 -8.92
N ILE A 84 -3.41 -1.90 -9.37
CA ILE A 84 -3.21 -3.31 -9.00
C ILE A 84 -1.86 -3.80 -9.53
N LEU A 85 -1.60 -3.64 -10.83
CA LEU A 85 -0.38 -4.14 -11.49
C LEU A 85 0.89 -3.43 -11.02
N TRP A 86 0.80 -2.13 -10.70
CA TRP A 86 1.86 -1.39 -10.01
C TRP A 86 2.27 -2.07 -8.70
N SER A 87 1.29 -2.51 -7.91
CA SER A 87 1.55 -3.13 -6.61
C SER A 87 1.96 -4.60 -6.74
N LEU A 88 1.35 -5.37 -7.64
CA LEU A 88 1.71 -6.78 -7.87
C LEU A 88 3.17 -6.93 -8.30
N SER A 89 3.63 -6.09 -9.24
CA SER A 89 5.01 -6.11 -9.70
C SER A 89 6.02 -5.80 -8.58
N TYR A 90 5.68 -4.87 -7.68
CA TYR A 90 6.47 -4.56 -6.49
C TYR A 90 6.51 -5.75 -5.51
N PHE A 91 5.35 -6.34 -5.18
CA PHE A 91 5.26 -7.42 -4.19
C PHE A 91 6.00 -8.69 -4.61
N ILE A 92 6.04 -9.01 -5.91
CA ILE A 92 6.84 -10.15 -6.41
C ILE A 92 8.32 -9.98 -6.00
N ILE A 93 8.89 -8.80 -6.23
CA ILE A 93 10.28 -8.50 -5.89
C ILE A 93 10.48 -8.47 -4.37
N ASP A 94 9.56 -7.87 -3.62
CA ASP A 94 9.61 -7.78 -2.15
C ASP A 94 9.54 -9.17 -1.49
N ILE A 95 8.70 -10.08 -2.01
CA ILE A 95 8.63 -11.48 -1.54
C ILE A 95 9.97 -12.20 -1.79
N ILE A 96 10.56 -12.06 -2.98
CA ILE A 96 11.86 -12.67 -3.29
C ILE A 96 12.95 -12.16 -2.33
N ASP A 97 12.99 -10.85 -2.10
CA ASP A 97 13.99 -10.22 -1.22
C ASP A 97 13.83 -10.63 0.25
N THR A 98 12.59 -10.66 0.74
CA THR A 98 12.28 -11.02 2.12
C THR A 98 12.50 -12.51 2.40
N LEU A 99 12.22 -13.40 1.44
CA LEU A 99 12.56 -14.82 1.53
C LEU A 99 14.07 -15.03 1.57
N LYS A 100 14.82 -14.37 0.68
CA LYS A 100 16.30 -14.40 0.67
C LYS A 100 16.89 -13.93 2.00
N SER A 101 16.27 -12.93 2.62
CA SER A 101 16.71 -12.35 3.89
C SER A 101 16.22 -13.11 5.14
N GLY A 102 15.43 -14.18 4.97
CA GLY A 102 14.88 -14.96 6.08
C GLY A 102 13.79 -14.25 6.89
N HIS A 103 13.17 -13.21 6.32
CA HIS A 103 12.16 -12.37 6.97
C HIS A 103 10.74 -12.91 6.74
N VAL A 104 10.44 -14.08 7.31
CA VAL A 104 9.21 -14.86 7.06
C VAL A 104 7.92 -14.06 7.25
N LEU A 105 7.81 -13.23 8.29
CA LEU A 105 6.60 -12.43 8.54
C LEU A 105 6.35 -11.40 7.43
N TYR A 106 7.41 -10.79 6.90
CA TYR A 106 7.30 -9.84 5.79
C TYR A 106 6.97 -10.56 4.49
N ALA A 107 7.56 -11.74 4.24
CA ALA A 107 7.20 -12.57 3.11
C ALA A 107 5.72 -12.98 3.15
N ALA A 108 5.21 -13.40 4.31
CA ALA A 108 3.81 -13.76 4.49
C ALA A 108 2.87 -12.56 4.23
N HIS A 109 3.24 -11.38 4.70
CA HIS A 109 2.50 -10.14 4.40
C HIS A 109 2.50 -9.83 2.90
N GLY A 110 3.65 -9.91 2.24
CA GLY A 110 3.77 -9.72 0.79
C GLY A 110 2.93 -10.71 0.00
N VAL A 111 2.93 -12.00 0.37
CA VAL A 111 2.09 -13.04 -0.25
C VAL A 111 0.60 -12.72 -0.07
N MET A 112 0.18 -12.32 1.13
CA MET A 112 -1.21 -11.93 1.37
C MET A 112 -1.62 -10.73 0.52
N ALA A 113 -0.77 -9.71 0.42
CA ALA A 113 -1.03 -8.54 -0.42
C ALA A 113 -1.08 -8.90 -1.92
N LEU A 114 -0.22 -9.81 -2.37
CA LEU A 114 -0.24 -10.35 -3.73
C LEU A 114 -1.54 -11.08 -4.02
N ILE A 115 -2.00 -11.97 -3.12
CA ILE A 115 -3.27 -12.70 -3.27
C ILE A 115 -4.44 -11.71 -3.32
N LEU A 116 -4.50 -10.73 -2.42
CA LEU A 116 -5.55 -9.70 -2.44
C LEU A 116 -5.53 -8.90 -3.74
N GLY A 117 -4.36 -8.54 -4.26
CA GLY A 117 -4.24 -7.87 -5.55
C GLY A 117 -4.75 -8.72 -6.72
N LEU A 118 -4.43 -10.01 -6.74
CA LEU A 118 -4.93 -10.95 -7.75
C LEU A 118 -6.45 -11.14 -7.65
N LEU A 119 -7.01 -11.21 -6.44
CA LEU A 119 -8.46 -11.29 -6.25
C LEU A 119 -9.15 -10.02 -6.74
N ASN A 120 -8.62 -8.84 -6.43
CA ASN A 120 -9.13 -7.56 -6.97
C ASN A 120 -9.06 -7.50 -8.50
N PHE A 121 -8.05 -8.14 -9.10
CA PHE A 121 -7.92 -8.21 -10.55
C PHE A 121 -8.97 -9.11 -11.20
N HIS A 122 -9.33 -10.22 -10.56
CA HIS A 122 -10.17 -11.26 -11.16
C HIS A 122 -11.65 -11.20 -10.77
N LEU A 123 -12.00 -10.61 -9.63
CA LEU A 123 -13.38 -10.59 -9.13
C LEU A 123 -14.10 -9.30 -9.55
N PRO A 124 -15.14 -9.39 -10.41
CA PRO A 124 -15.84 -8.21 -10.92
C PRO A 124 -16.41 -7.31 -9.83
N ILE A 125 -16.96 -7.90 -8.77
CA ILE A 125 -17.53 -7.17 -7.63
C ILE A 125 -16.51 -6.25 -6.94
N LEU A 126 -15.25 -6.69 -6.83
CA LEU A 126 -14.19 -5.88 -6.23
C LEU A 126 -13.81 -4.70 -7.13
N ARG A 127 -13.82 -4.91 -8.44
CA ARG A 127 -13.55 -3.88 -9.44
C ARG A 127 -14.67 -2.84 -9.51
N THR A 128 -15.93 -3.27 -9.49
CA THR A 128 -17.10 -2.38 -9.44
C THR A 128 -17.05 -1.47 -8.21
N LEU A 129 -16.67 -2.03 -7.06
CA LEU A 129 -16.53 -1.29 -5.81
C LEU A 129 -15.22 -0.48 -5.68
N ARG A 130 -14.34 -0.58 -6.68
CA ARG A 130 -12.98 -0.01 -6.68
C ARG A 130 -12.19 -0.33 -5.42
N MET A 131 -12.24 -1.60 -5.01
CA MET A 131 -11.74 -2.04 -3.72
C MET A 131 -10.22 -1.92 -3.60
N ASN A 132 -9.46 -2.12 -4.68
CA ASN A 132 -8.02 -1.94 -4.64
C ASN A 132 -7.65 -0.45 -4.48
N SER A 133 -8.38 0.44 -5.16
CA SER A 133 -8.18 1.87 -5.07
C SER A 133 -8.51 2.38 -3.68
N LYS A 134 -9.62 1.91 -3.08
CA LYS A 134 -9.92 2.14 -1.66
C LYS A 134 -8.83 1.57 -0.75
N ALA A 135 -8.32 0.36 -1.03
CA ALA A 135 -7.25 -0.26 -0.25
C ALA A 135 -5.95 0.56 -0.28
N SER A 136 -5.65 1.26 -1.38
CA SER A 136 -4.41 2.05 -1.51
C SER A 136 -4.27 3.11 -0.42
N TYR A 137 -5.36 3.65 0.12
CA TYR A 137 -5.31 4.62 1.21
C TYR A 137 -4.84 4.05 2.54
N ILE A 138 -4.89 2.72 2.71
CA ILE A 138 -4.30 2.02 3.87
C ILE A 138 -2.77 2.23 3.90
N GLU A 139 -2.15 2.48 2.74
CA GLU A 139 -0.72 2.76 2.63
C GLU A 139 -0.33 4.18 3.03
N THR A 140 -1.29 5.09 3.19
CA THR A 140 -1.02 6.47 3.64
C THR A 140 -0.32 6.49 4.99
N SER A 141 -0.71 5.61 5.91
CA SER A 141 -0.03 5.48 7.21
C SER A 141 1.41 4.96 7.07
N SER A 142 1.71 4.16 6.03
CA SER A 142 3.05 3.62 5.77
C SER A 142 4.04 4.72 5.39
N LEU A 143 3.59 5.76 4.67
CA LEU A 143 4.40 6.93 4.32
C LEU A 143 4.93 7.68 5.55
N LEU A 144 4.15 7.72 6.62
CA LEU A 144 4.53 8.38 7.87
C LEU A 144 5.46 7.52 8.73
N MET A 145 5.52 6.20 8.50
CA MET A 145 6.38 5.31 9.28
C MET A 145 7.88 5.62 9.08
N VAL A 146 8.29 5.94 7.85
CA VAL A 146 9.70 6.29 7.53
C VAL A 146 10.18 7.51 8.32
N PRO A 147 9.50 8.69 8.26
CA PRO A 147 9.93 9.85 9.02
C PRO A 147 9.77 9.64 10.53
N VAL A 148 8.77 8.89 11.01
CA VAL A 148 8.65 8.52 12.44
C VAL A 148 9.88 7.76 12.92
N LYS A 149 10.32 6.73 12.19
CA LYS A 149 11.51 5.94 12.53
C LYS A 149 12.78 6.78 12.49
N LYS A 150 12.89 7.69 11.52
CA LYS A 150 14.07 8.54 11.30
C LYS A 150 14.20 9.65 12.35
N TYR A 151 13.15 10.44 12.56
CA TYR A 151 13.22 11.64 13.39
C TYR A 151 12.82 11.41 14.84
N ARG A 152 12.04 10.36 15.14
CA ARG A 152 11.59 9.98 16.49
C ARG A 152 10.96 11.13 17.29
N LYS A 153 10.31 12.08 16.60
CA LYS A 153 9.65 13.23 17.24
C LYS A 153 8.25 12.80 17.77
N PRO A 154 7.88 13.14 19.01
CA PRO A 154 6.59 12.72 19.59
C PRO A 154 5.36 13.18 18.79
N TRP A 155 5.34 14.43 18.31
CA TRP A 155 4.24 14.95 17.51
C TRP A 155 4.07 14.19 16.19
N LEU A 156 5.19 13.78 15.57
CA LEU A 156 5.18 13.02 14.32
C LEU A 156 4.64 11.60 14.56
N PHE A 157 5.00 11.00 15.70
CA PHE A 157 4.41 9.73 16.14
C PHE A 157 2.90 9.88 16.40
N GLY A 158 2.45 10.99 17.01
CA GLY A 158 1.04 11.31 17.19
C GLY A 158 0.27 11.39 15.86
N ILE A 159 0.80 12.11 14.87
CA ILE A 159 0.20 12.17 13.53
C ILE A 159 0.14 10.77 12.90
N PHE A 160 1.22 10.00 12.98
CA PHE A 160 1.23 8.62 12.49
C PHE A 160 0.17 7.75 13.17
N ALA A 161 0.02 7.83 14.50
CA ALA A 161 -0.97 7.05 15.23
C ALA A 161 -2.41 7.39 14.82
N VAL A 162 -2.71 8.69 14.63
CA VAL A 162 -4.02 9.15 14.16
C VAL A 162 -4.28 8.66 12.73
N VAL A 163 -3.34 8.87 11.81
CA VAL A 163 -3.48 8.44 10.40
C VAL A 163 -3.57 6.92 10.31
N PHE A 164 -2.78 6.17 11.08
CA PHE A 164 -2.88 4.72 11.16
C PHE A 164 -4.27 4.28 11.64
N THR A 165 -4.82 4.94 12.66
CA THR A 165 -6.15 4.62 13.18
C THR A 165 -7.23 4.88 12.12
N LEU A 166 -7.21 6.05 11.46
CA LEU A 166 -8.19 6.38 10.43
C LEU A 166 -8.08 5.44 9.21
N CYS A 167 -6.87 5.27 8.67
CA CYS A 167 -6.65 4.49 7.46
C CYS A 167 -6.74 2.97 7.67
N ARG A 168 -6.54 2.45 8.88
CA ARG A 168 -6.47 0.99 9.11
C ARG A 168 -7.54 0.46 10.06
N MET A 169 -7.86 1.19 11.13
CA MET A 169 -8.87 0.74 12.11
C MET A 169 -10.28 1.11 11.68
N VAL A 170 -10.46 2.28 11.06
CA VAL A 170 -11.77 2.75 10.63
C VAL A 170 -12.06 2.31 9.20
N TRP A 171 -11.12 2.52 8.28
CA TRP A 171 -11.34 2.27 6.85
C TRP A 171 -11.53 0.80 6.46
N VAL A 172 -10.77 -0.13 7.07
CA VAL A 172 -10.86 -1.56 6.73
C VAL A 172 -12.23 -2.17 7.07
N PRO A 173 -12.84 -1.90 8.24
CA PRO A 173 -14.22 -2.29 8.51
C PRO A 173 -15.24 -1.68 7.55
N PHE A 174 -15.06 -0.43 7.11
CA PHE A 174 -15.94 0.17 6.10
C PHE A 174 -15.85 -0.58 4.77
N MET A 175 -14.64 -0.93 4.33
CA MET A 175 -14.43 -1.76 3.15
C MET A 175 -15.08 -3.15 3.29
N ALA A 176 -15.00 -3.77 4.46
CA ALA A 176 -15.67 -5.05 4.72
C ALA A 176 -17.20 -4.91 4.65
N LYS A 177 -17.75 -3.83 5.21
CA LYS A 177 -19.17 -3.52 5.15
C LYS A 177 -19.65 -3.32 3.71
N ASP A 178 -18.92 -2.57 2.88
CA ASP A 178 -19.25 -2.39 1.46
C ASP A 178 -19.39 -3.73 0.72
N LEU A 179 -18.50 -4.68 1.01
CA LEU A 179 -18.57 -6.03 0.41
C LEU A 179 -19.79 -6.83 0.87
N ILE A 180 -20.15 -6.73 2.15
CA ILE A 180 -21.31 -7.42 2.71
C ILE A 180 -22.61 -6.80 2.18
N ASP A 181 -22.65 -5.47 2.06
CA ASP A 181 -23.80 -4.73 1.53
C ASP A 181 -24.03 -5.08 0.03
N GLU A 182 -22.99 -5.41 -0.73
CA GLU A 182 -23.08 -5.97 -2.10
C GLU A 182 -23.34 -7.49 -2.13
N GLY A 183 -23.60 -8.12 -0.97
CA GLY A 183 -24.04 -9.51 -0.89
C GLY A 183 -22.92 -10.55 -0.76
N LEU A 184 -21.67 -10.18 -0.46
CA LEU A 184 -20.66 -11.19 -0.12
C LEU A 184 -20.97 -11.81 1.25
N GLU A 185 -21.01 -13.15 1.28
CA GLU A 185 -21.10 -13.90 2.53
C GLU A 185 -19.84 -13.75 3.39
N TYR A 186 -19.98 -13.78 4.71
CA TYR A 186 -18.86 -13.71 5.67
C TYR A 186 -17.79 -14.80 5.46
N THR A 187 -18.17 -15.92 4.84
CA THR A 187 -17.31 -17.06 4.50
C THR A 187 -16.54 -16.86 3.19
N HIS A 188 -16.82 -15.80 2.42
CA HIS A 188 -16.17 -15.54 1.14
C HIS A 188 -14.66 -15.31 1.35
N PRO A 189 -13.77 -15.93 0.54
CA PRO A 189 -12.32 -15.85 0.75
C PRO A 189 -11.75 -14.44 0.85
N VAL A 190 -12.31 -13.49 0.10
CA VAL A 190 -11.91 -12.07 0.16
C VAL A 190 -12.18 -11.46 1.53
N LEU A 191 -13.36 -11.70 2.11
CA LEU A 191 -13.72 -11.19 3.43
C LEU A 191 -12.86 -11.85 4.51
N ILE A 192 -12.61 -13.16 4.40
CA ILE A 192 -11.69 -13.87 5.31
C ILE A 192 -10.29 -13.24 5.27
N LEU A 193 -9.73 -13.01 4.07
CA LEU A 193 -8.42 -12.39 3.92
C LEU A 193 -8.40 -10.95 4.45
N LEU A 194 -9.45 -10.17 4.19
CA LEU A 194 -9.59 -8.80 4.72
C LEU A 194 -9.66 -8.79 6.25
N MET A 195 -10.36 -9.76 6.85
CA MET A 195 -10.43 -9.93 8.31
C MET A 195 -9.10 -10.36 8.91
N LEU A 196 -8.37 -11.28 8.27
CA LEU A 196 -7.01 -11.65 8.69
C LEU A 196 -6.05 -10.46 8.61
N PHE A 197 -6.15 -9.67 7.53
CA PHE A 197 -5.42 -8.42 7.41
C PHE A 197 -5.79 -7.45 8.53
N TYR A 198 -7.08 -7.30 8.85
CA TYR A 198 -7.54 -6.43 9.93
C TYR A 198 -7.01 -6.85 11.30
N LEU A 199 -7.02 -8.15 11.62
CA LEU A 199 -6.43 -8.67 12.85
C LEU A 199 -4.94 -8.34 12.98
N LEU A 200 -4.20 -8.44 11.87
CA LEU A 200 -2.80 -8.00 11.83
C LEU A 200 -2.69 -6.49 12.12
N GLN A 201 -3.57 -5.66 11.56
CA GLN A 201 -3.58 -4.22 11.85
C GLN A 201 -3.92 -3.92 13.31
N ILE A 202 -4.85 -4.65 13.93
CA ILE A 202 -5.17 -4.51 15.35
C ILE A 202 -3.94 -4.80 16.21
N TRP A 203 -3.18 -5.85 15.89
CA TRP A 203 -1.96 -6.17 16.62
C TRP A 203 -0.92 -5.04 16.56
N TRP A 204 -0.74 -4.42 15.38
CA TRP A 204 0.11 -3.24 15.23
C TRP A 204 -0.44 -2.03 15.98
N TRP A 205 -1.75 -1.80 15.93
CA TRP A 205 -2.42 -0.70 16.62
C TRP A 205 -2.23 -0.79 18.14
N ILE A 206 -2.39 -1.99 18.73
CA ILE A 206 -2.13 -2.23 20.15
C ILE A 206 -0.70 -1.84 20.53
N LYS A 207 0.29 -2.12 19.67
CA LYS A 207 1.68 -1.69 19.91
C LYS A 207 1.84 -0.17 19.88
N ILE A 208 1.19 0.50 18.93
CA ILE A 208 1.21 1.97 18.83
C ILE A 208 0.61 2.59 20.10
N VAL A 209 -0.55 2.10 20.55
CA VAL A 209 -1.21 2.56 21.78
C VAL A 209 -0.33 2.33 23.01
N ARG A 210 0.30 1.15 23.14
CA ARG A 210 1.23 0.87 24.25
C ARG A 210 2.43 1.82 24.26
N ILE A 211 2.96 2.19 23.09
CA ILE A 211 4.06 3.16 22.99
C ILE A 211 3.59 4.56 23.39
N ALA A 212 2.39 4.97 22.97
CA ALA A 212 1.82 6.25 23.36
C ALA A 212 1.67 6.36 24.89
N ILE A 213 1.06 5.36 25.53
CA ILE A 213 0.84 5.34 26.99
C ILE A 213 2.17 5.33 27.77
N LYS A 214 3.14 4.49 27.35
CA LYS A 214 4.46 4.44 28.02
C LYS A 214 5.26 5.73 27.84
N GLY A 215 5.10 6.41 26.71
CA GLY A 215 5.73 7.69 26.43
C GLY A 215 5.30 8.78 27.41
N ASP A 216 4.02 8.81 27.76
CA ASP A 216 3.47 9.78 28.72
C ASP A 216 3.95 9.54 30.15
N ASN A 217 3.95 8.29 30.61
CA ASN A 217 4.37 7.96 31.98
C ASN A 217 5.83 8.33 32.26
N LYS A 218 6.73 8.11 31.28
CA LYS A 218 8.15 8.45 31.43
C LYS A 218 8.38 9.96 31.49
N LYS A 219 7.60 10.74 30.74
CA LYS A 219 7.67 12.20 30.75
C LYS A 219 7.20 12.79 32.09
N SER A 220 6.14 12.23 32.68
CA SER A 220 5.65 12.67 34.00
C SER A 220 6.65 12.37 35.13
N GLU A 221 7.37 11.25 35.07
CA GLU A 221 8.41 10.91 36.04
C GLU A 221 9.61 11.87 35.97
N ASP A 222 10.05 12.23 34.76
CA ASP A 222 11.16 13.17 34.54
C ASP A 222 10.79 14.61 34.93
N GLU A 223 9.52 15.01 34.81
CA GLU A 223 9.04 16.33 35.26
C GLU A 223 8.90 16.42 36.79
N ASN A 224 8.48 15.34 37.46
CA ASN A 224 8.42 15.31 38.92
C ASN A 224 9.81 15.34 39.56
N LYS A 225 10.80 14.62 39.00
CA LYS A 225 12.20 14.66 39.47
C LYS A 225 12.91 16.00 39.30
N LYS A 226 12.42 16.90 38.44
CA LYS A 226 12.97 18.26 38.27
C LYS A 226 12.39 19.28 39.26
N LYS A 227 11.32 18.91 39.97
CA LYS A 227 10.66 19.76 40.98
C LYS A 227 11.12 19.44 42.40
N GLU A 228 11.83 18.34 42.60
CA GLU A 228 12.56 17.96 43.82
C GLU A 228 14.00 18.50 43.77
#